data_AF-A0A0B7AAM4-F1
#
_entry.id   AF-A0A0B7AAM4-F1
#
_cell.length_a   1.000
_cell.length_b   1.000
_cell.length_c   1.000
_cell.angle_alpha   90.00
_cell.angle_beta   90.00
_cell.angle_gamma   90.00
#
_symmetry.space_group_name_H-M   'P 1'
#
loop_
_entity.id
_entity.type
_entity.pdbx_description
1 polymer ?
#
loop_
_entity_poly.entity_id
_entity_poly.type
_entity_poly.pdbx_seq_one_letter_code
_entity_poly.pdbx_strand_id
1 'polypeptide(L)'
;MSQILQFPTKQLYGFSKPVNGSSNAEKALLNTIEYRRQTKPLTSDCQWCHDRPGFHSMRQVGHDEAGRPVVYANFGQASIRKNSVEDIVAHVTYLIENAKVTMENGVSTWVFVIDCSGMTLSACNPKLGYGTTNILANHYPERLGLVVCVNHSSLFHGVWKALKKLLSPGTVSKVKLVRSEAKIQQLFSNYFSLELANWLLEEITLNRQKPISIGQREFGTHLNIQMNMTHEDVHPMYNSTFFRPNIKT
;
A
#
# COMPACT_ATOMS: atom_id res chain seq x y z
N MET A 1 -3.75 -45.64 -7.29
CA MET A 1 -5.04 -45.22 -6.69
C MET A 1 -4.76 -43.95 -5.90
N SER A 2 -4.88 -42.79 -6.56
CA SER A 2 -6.03 -41.86 -6.50
C SER A 2 -6.20 -41.26 -5.09
N GLN A 3 -6.08 -39.96 -4.87
CA GLN A 3 -6.76 -38.86 -5.56
C GLN A 3 -5.92 -37.58 -5.53
N ILE A 4 -5.56 -37.06 -6.70
CA ILE A 4 -5.10 -35.67 -6.86
C ILE A 4 -6.36 -34.82 -6.85
N LEU A 5 -6.44 -33.90 -5.89
CA LEU A 5 -7.49 -32.89 -5.79
C LEU A 5 -7.57 -32.10 -7.10
N GLN A 6 -8.68 -32.30 -7.81
CA GLN A 6 -9.10 -31.49 -8.93
C GLN A 6 -9.49 -30.10 -8.41
N PHE A 7 -8.56 -29.14 -8.48
CA PHE A 7 -8.92 -27.73 -8.44
C PHE A 7 -9.23 -27.26 -9.87
N PRO A 8 -10.29 -26.45 -10.08
CA PRO A 8 -10.71 -26.05 -11.41
C PRO A 8 -9.63 -25.20 -12.09
N THR A 9 -9.06 -25.78 -13.13
CA THR A 9 -7.86 -25.37 -13.88
C THR A 9 -8.01 -24.06 -14.68
N LYS A 10 -9.09 -23.29 -14.48
CA LYS A 10 -9.41 -22.11 -15.31
C LYS A 10 -9.08 -20.75 -14.70
N GLN A 11 -8.69 -20.66 -13.42
CA GLN A 11 -8.34 -19.37 -12.78
C GLN A 11 -6.83 -19.11 -12.67
N LEU A 12 -5.97 -20.05 -13.09
CA LEU A 12 -4.54 -20.02 -12.80
C LEU A 12 -3.61 -20.02 -14.03
N TYR A 13 -4.13 -20.13 -15.26
CA TYR A 13 -3.27 -20.28 -16.44
C TYR A 13 -3.74 -19.43 -17.62
N GLY A 14 -2.96 -18.39 -17.93
CA GLY A 14 -3.07 -17.58 -19.13
C GLY A 14 -2.09 -17.94 -20.25
N PHE A 15 -1.30 -19.03 -20.17
CA PHE A 15 -0.35 -19.38 -21.24
C PHE A 15 -0.09 -20.89 -21.37
N SER A 16 0.00 -21.37 -22.61
CA SER A 16 0.28 -22.74 -23.04
C SER A 16 1.76 -23.13 -22.92
N LYS A 17 2.03 -24.45 -22.91
CA LYS A 17 3.27 -25.17 -22.54
C LYS A 17 4.61 -24.59 -23.07
N PRO A 18 5.73 -24.78 -22.33
CA PRO A 18 7.01 -24.16 -22.65
C PRO A 18 7.77 -24.90 -23.75
N VAL A 19 8.35 -24.11 -24.66
CA VAL A 19 9.39 -24.51 -25.63
C VAL A 19 10.68 -23.82 -25.22
N ASN A 20 11.79 -24.56 -25.24
CA ASN A 20 13.12 -24.14 -24.79
C ASN A 20 13.53 -22.73 -25.24
N GLY A 21 13.79 -21.86 -24.26
CA GLY A 21 14.29 -20.49 -24.44
C GLY A 21 13.51 -19.49 -23.59
N SER A 22 13.66 -19.52 -22.27
CA SER A 22 12.77 -18.77 -21.39
C SER A 22 12.87 -17.26 -21.64
N SER A 23 11.79 -16.68 -22.19
CA SER A 23 11.60 -15.23 -22.28
C SER A 23 11.73 -14.58 -20.89
N ASN A 24 12.07 -13.29 -20.82
CA ASN A 24 12.17 -12.57 -19.55
C ASN A 24 10.90 -12.71 -18.68
N ALA A 25 9.73 -12.91 -19.31
CA ALA A 25 8.46 -13.17 -18.63
C ALA A 25 8.44 -14.52 -17.89
N GLU A 26 8.97 -15.58 -18.51
CA GLU A 26 9.05 -16.90 -17.86
C GLU A 26 10.00 -16.86 -16.66
N LYS A 27 11.16 -16.20 -16.79
CA LYS A 27 12.09 -16.00 -15.66
C LYS A 27 11.44 -15.23 -14.51
N ALA A 28 10.73 -14.14 -14.81
CA ALA A 28 10.02 -13.34 -13.82
C ALA A 28 8.93 -14.15 -13.11
N LEU A 29 8.20 -14.99 -13.85
CA LEU A 29 7.19 -15.88 -13.30
C LEU A 29 7.81 -16.92 -12.37
N LEU A 30 8.85 -17.63 -12.80
CA LEU A 30 9.55 -18.63 -11.98
C LEU A 30 10.11 -18.01 -10.69
N ASN A 31 10.72 -16.83 -10.79
CA ASN A 31 11.20 -16.09 -9.62
C ASN A 31 10.06 -15.76 -8.64
N THR A 32 8.88 -15.37 -9.15
CA THR A 32 7.72 -15.08 -8.31
C THR A 32 7.12 -16.34 -7.68
N ILE A 33 7.08 -17.46 -8.40
CA ILE A 33 6.65 -18.75 -7.85
C ILE A 33 7.55 -19.15 -6.68
N GLU A 34 8.86 -19.05 -6.85
CA GLU A 34 9.83 -19.42 -5.82
C GLU A 34 9.73 -18.48 -4.60
N TYR A 35 9.64 -17.16 -4.83
CA TYR A 35 9.38 -16.19 -3.77
C TYR A 35 8.13 -16.54 -2.97
N ARG A 36 7.01 -16.84 -3.64
CA ARG A 36 5.74 -17.19 -2.97
C ARG A 36 5.84 -18.52 -2.21
N ARG A 37 6.60 -19.49 -2.73
CA ARG A 37 6.86 -20.77 -2.06
C ARG A 37 7.64 -20.57 -0.76
N GLN A 38 8.66 -19.72 -0.79
CA GLN A 38 9.53 -19.45 0.36
C GLN A 38 8.85 -18.58 1.41
N THR A 39 8.24 -17.48 0.99
CA THR A 39 7.72 -16.45 1.90
C THR A 39 6.28 -16.69 2.33
N LYS A 40 5.51 -17.46 1.56
CA LYS A 40 4.09 -17.77 1.80
C LYS A 40 3.26 -16.51 2.11
N PRO A 41 3.25 -15.50 1.21
CA PRO A 41 2.72 -14.17 1.49
C PRO A 41 1.22 -14.16 1.82
N LEU A 42 0.47 -15.19 1.39
CA LEU A 42 -0.95 -15.36 1.71
C LEU A 42 -1.24 -15.75 3.16
N THR A 43 -0.22 -16.24 3.87
CA THR A 43 -0.29 -16.61 5.29
C THR A 43 0.72 -15.82 6.11
N SER A 44 1.48 -14.91 5.48
CA SER A 44 2.39 -14.02 6.17
C SER A 44 1.60 -12.99 6.94
N ASP A 45 2.07 -12.70 8.14
CA ASP A 45 1.50 -11.70 9.02
C ASP A 45 2.51 -10.60 9.32
N CYS A 46 2.02 -9.42 9.66
CA CYS A 46 2.86 -8.31 10.07
C CYS A 46 2.80 -8.18 11.60
N GLN A 47 3.80 -8.73 12.28
CA GLN A 47 3.87 -8.76 13.74
C GLN A 47 3.80 -7.35 14.35
N TRP A 48 4.42 -6.36 13.71
CA TRP A 48 4.31 -4.98 14.15
C TRP A 48 2.89 -4.41 14.06
N CYS A 49 2.09 -4.80 13.06
CA CYS A 49 0.69 -4.39 13.00
C CYS A 49 -0.14 -4.97 14.14
N HIS A 50 0.19 -6.19 14.60
CA HIS A 50 -0.49 -6.85 15.72
C HIS A 50 -0.03 -6.33 17.08
N ASP A 51 1.29 -6.30 17.30
CA ASP A 51 1.88 -5.97 18.59
C ASP A 51 1.83 -4.46 18.88
N ARG A 52 1.82 -3.64 17.82
CA ARG A 52 1.84 -2.17 17.90
C ARG A 52 0.99 -1.55 16.78
N PRO A 53 -0.35 -1.56 16.92
CA PRO A 53 -1.23 -0.79 16.04
C PRO A 53 -0.69 0.64 15.89
N GLY A 54 -0.66 1.15 14.66
CA GLY A 54 -0.06 2.46 14.38
C GLY A 54 1.42 2.49 14.02
N PHE A 55 2.16 1.38 14.16
CA PHE A 55 3.60 1.37 13.93
C PHE A 55 4.02 1.68 12.48
N HIS A 56 3.25 1.20 11.51
CA HIS A 56 3.48 1.46 10.09
C HIS A 56 2.60 2.60 9.59
N SER A 57 3.18 3.43 8.74
CA SER A 57 2.53 4.61 8.18
C SER A 57 1.82 4.37 6.85
N MET A 58 1.64 3.10 6.43
CA MET A 58 0.92 2.74 5.20
C MET A 58 -0.27 1.85 5.52
N ARG A 59 -1.46 2.22 5.05
CA ARG A 59 -2.75 1.57 5.38
C ARG A 59 -3.68 1.59 4.18
N GLN A 60 -4.50 0.55 4.01
CA GLN A 60 -5.66 0.64 3.14
C GLN A 60 -6.75 1.45 3.85
N VAL A 61 -7.37 2.38 3.12
CA VAL A 61 -8.33 3.34 3.68
C VAL A 61 -9.68 3.33 2.95
N GLY A 62 -9.82 2.48 1.94
CA GLY A 62 -11.05 2.34 1.16
C GLY A 62 -10.76 1.88 -0.26
N HIS A 63 -11.70 2.20 -1.16
CA HIS A 63 -11.61 1.94 -2.58
C HIS A 63 -11.92 3.21 -3.36
N ASP A 64 -11.30 3.34 -4.52
CA ASP A 64 -11.60 4.42 -5.45
C ASP A 64 -12.86 4.09 -6.27
N GLU A 65 -13.34 5.04 -7.06
CA GLU A 65 -14.55 4.88 -7.88
C GLU A 65 -14.43 3.78 -8.96
N ALA A 66 -13.20 3.30 -9.24
CA ALA A 66 -12.95 2.16 -10.12
C ALA A 66 -12.81 0.83 -9.34
N GLY A 67 -13.17 0.81 -8.05
CA GLY A 67 -13.09 -0.37 -7.18
C GLY A 67 -11.66 -0.75 -6.80
N ARG A 68 -10.67 0.12 -7.01
CA ARG A 68 -9.26 -0.15 -6.69
C ARG A 68 -9.01 0.16 -5.22
N PRO A 69 -8.39 -0.74 -4.44
CA PRO A 69 -7.93 -0.45 -3.09
C PRO A 69 -7.04 0.79 -3.04
N VAL A 70 -7.36 1.70 -2.12
CA VAL A 70 -6.61 2.94 -1.88
C VAL A 70 -5.74 2.75 -0.65
N VAL A 71 -4.43 2.82 -0.85
CA VAL A 71 -3.43 2.81 0.21
C VAL A 71 -2.98 4.25 0.51
N TYR A 72 -3.24 4.72 1.71
CA TYR A 72 -2.73 6.00 2.20
C TYR A 72 -1.41 5.82 2.93
N ALA A 73 -0.49 6.77 2.75
CA ALA A 73 0.76 6.82 3.47
C ALA A 73 1.18 8.25 3.84
N ASN A 74 1.74 8.43 5.03
CA ASN A 74 2.31 9.72 5.48
C ASN A 74 3.72 9.55 6.05
N PHE A 75 4.62 10.50 5.78
CA PHE A 75 6.01 10.43 6.28
C PHE A 75 6.16 10.88 7.74
N GLY A 76 5.33 11.81 8.22
CA GLY A 76 5.30 12.24 9.62
C GLY A 76 4.82 11.15 10.59
N GLN A 77 4.04 10.19 10.09
CA GLN A 77 3.60 8.99 10.81
C GLN A 77 4.61 7.83 10.72
N ALA A 78 5.66 7.95 9.90
CA ALA A 78 6.63 6.88 9.75
C ALA A 78 7.54 6.77 10.99
N SER A 79 7.64 5.57 11.56
CA SER A 79 8.61 5.27 12.61
C SER A 79 10.05 5.33 12.06
N ILE A 80 10.79 6.40 12.41
CA ILE A 80 12.14 6.68 11.90
C ILE A 80 13.21 5.75 12.53
N ARG A 81 12.91 5.10 13.67
CA ARG A 81 13.94 4.44 14.50
C ARG A 81 13.87 2.92 14.58
N LYS A 82 12.92 2.25 13.92
CA LYS A 82 12.68 0.81 14.16
C LYS A 82 12.34 -0.04 12.94
N ASN A 83 12.35 0.51 11.72
CA ASN A 83 12.00 -0.26 10.52
C ASN A 83 13.27 -0.77 9.83
N SER A 84 13.51 -2.08 9.89
CA SER A 84 14.45 -2.74 8.97
C SER A 84 13.87 -2.82 7.56
N VAL A 85 14.69 -3.17 6.56
CA VAL A 85 14.19 -3.39 5.19
C VAL A 85 13.23 -4.57 5.18
N GLU A 86 13.53 -5.59 5.97
CA GLU A 86 12.74 -6.80 6.16
C GLU A 86 11.37 -6.48 6.75
N ASP A 87 11.30 -5.61 7.78
CA ASP A 87 10.02 -5.17 8.37
C ASP A 87 9.14 -4.45 7.35
N ILE A 88 9.71 -3.55 6.56
CA ILE A 88 8.95 -2.82 5.53
C ILE A 88 8.50 -3.74 4.41
N VAL A 89 9.35 -4.67 3.94
CA VAL A 89 8.98 -5.63 2.91
C VAL A 89 7.88 -6.56 3.42
N ALA A 90 7.96 -7.03 4.67
CA ALA A 90 6.92 -7.83 5.30
C ALA A 90 5.60 -7.06 5.39
N HIS A 91 5.62 -5.81 5.90
CA HIS A 91 4.43 -4.97 5.99
C HIS A 91 3.80 -4.67 4.64
N VAL A 92 4.60 -4.28 3.64
CA VAL A 92 4.10 -4.01 2.29
C VAL A 92 3.47 -5.26 1.67
N THR A 93 4.12 -6.41 1.83
CA THR A 93 3.61 -7.70 1.33
C THR A 93 2.29 -8.07 1.99
N TYR A 94 2.23 -7.96 3.31
CA TYR A 94 1.01 -8.16 4.09
C TYR A 94 -0.11 -7.22 3.64
N LEU A 95 0.18 -5.93 3.52
CA LEU A 95 -0.79 -4.90 3.13
C LEU A 95 -1.37 -5.16 1.74
N ILE A 96 -0.52 -5.45 0.74
CA ILE A 96 -1.00 -5.67 -0.64
C ILE A 96 -1.71 -7.02 -0.81
N GLU A 97 -1.33 -8.06 -0.06
CA GLU A 97 -2.06 -9.33 -0.08
C GLU A 97 -3.45 -9.21 0.56
N ASN A 98 -3.59 -8.44 1.64
CA ASN A 98 -4.91 -8.12 2.20
C ASN A 98 -5.72 -7.24 1.24
N ALA A 99 -5.12 -6.20 0.67
CA ALA A 99 -5.80 -5.35 -0.30
C ALA A 99 -6.34 -6.12 -1.51
N LYS A 100 -5.61 -7.13 -1.98
CA LYS A 100 -6.06 -8.03 -3.06
C LYS A 100 -7.34 -8.78 -2.73
N VAL A 101 -7.58 -9.15 -1.46
CA VAL A 101 -8.79 -9.87 -1.05
C VAL A 101 -10.03 -8.96 -1.18
N THR A 102 -9.83 -7.64 -1.07
CA THR A 102 -10.91 -6.65 -1.16
C THR A 102 -11.22 -6.22 -2.60
N MET A 103 -10.51 -6.75 -3.60
CA MET A 103 -10.74 -6.40 -5.01
C MET A 103 -11.92 -7.18 -5.58
N GLU A 104 -12.83 -6.48 -6.25
CA GLU A 104 -13.89 -7.11 -7.05
C GLU A 104 -13.35 -7.76 -8.32
N ASN A 105 -14.17 -8.61 -8.95
CA ASN A 105 -13.83 -9.25 -10.21
C ASN A 105 -13.49 -8.21 -11.29
N GLY A 106 -12.33 -8.39 -11.94
CA GLY A 106 -11.84 -7.47 -12.97
C GLY A 106 -10.96 -6.34 -12.44
N VAL A 107 -10.94 -6.08 -11.13
CA VAL A 107 -10.01 -5.13 -10.51
C VAL A 107 -8.67 -5.82 -10.26
N SER A 108 -7.60 -5.25 -10.82
CA SER A 108 -6.24 -5.81 -10.71
C SER A 108 -5.20 -4.80 -10.25
N THR A 109 -5.58 -3.55 -9.99
CA THR A 109 -4.64 -2.48 -9.63
C THR A 109 -5.01 -1.79 -8.33
N TRP A 110 -4.03 -1.12 -7.72
CA TRP A 110 -4.19 -0.32 -6.50
C TRP A 110 -3.77 1.13 -6.70
N VAL A 111 -4.27 1.99 -5.82
CA VAL A 111 -3.97 3.42 -5.78
C VAL A 111 -3.16 3.72 -4.52
N PHE A 112 -2.12 4.54 -4.65
CA PHE A 112 -1.39 5.09 -3.50
C PHE A 112 -1.65 6.59 -3.36
N VAL A 113 -2.02 7.04 -2.17
CA VAL A 113 -2.03 8.46 -1.79
C VAL A 113 -0.90 8.69 -0.78
N ILE A 114 0.10 9.47 -1.18
CA ILE A 114 1.31 9.74 -0.42
C ILE A 114 1.27 11.19 0.06
N ASP A 115 1.04 11.39 1.35
CA ASP A 115 1.16 12.68 2.02
C ASP A 115 2.61 12.91 2.47
N CYS A 116 3.27 13.86 1.81
CA CYS A 116 4.66 14.23 2.11
C CYS A 116 4.79 15.17 3.31
N SER A 117 3.72 15.44 4.05
CA SER A 117 3.78 16.19 5.31
C SER A 117 4.69 15.48 6.33
N GLY A 118 5.53 16.26 7.02
CA GLY A 118 6.49 15.72 7.99
C GLY A 118 7.68 14.98 7.38
N MET A 119 7.81 14.95 6.05
CA MET A 119 8.94 14.29 5.39
C MET A 119 10.28 14.94 5.74
N THR A 120 11.19 14.14 6.28
CA THR A 120 12.55 14.52 6.68
C THR A 120 13.59 13.63 5.99
N LEU A 121 14.84 14.06 5.93
CA LEU A 121 15.93 13.23 5.40
C LEU A 121 16.07 11.90 6.14
N SER A 122 15.86 11.89 7.46
CA SER A 122 15.90 10.68 8.28
C SER A 122 14.71 9.75 8.01
N ALA A 123 13.53 10.29 7.70
CA ALA A 123 12.38 9.49 7.27
C ALA A 123 12.53 8.95 5.82
N CYS A 124 13.27 9.65 4.96
CA CYS A 124 13.55 9.23 3.58
C CYS A 124 14.75 8.26 3.50
N ASN A 125 14.68 7.11 4.18
CA ASN A 125 15.72 6.09 4.06
C ASN A 125 15.68 5.42 2.66
N PRO A 126 16.69 5.60 1.80
CA PRO A 126 16.67 5.05 0.44
C PRO A 126 16.62 3.53 0.40
N LYS A 127 17.15 2.84 1.43
CA LYS A 127 17.10 1.37 1.51
C LYS A 127 15.67 0.85 1.69
N LEU A 128 14.87 1.54 2.51
CA LEU A 128 13.47 1.17 2.71
C LEU A 128 12.66 1.41 1.43
N GLY A 129 12.83 2.58 0.80
CA GLY A 129 12.18 2.90 -0.47
C GLY A 129 12.56 1.92 -1.60
N TYR A 130 13.84 1.53 -1.66
CA TYR A 130 14.31 0.51 -2.60
C TYR A 130 13.69 -0.86 -2.30
N GLY A 131 13.65 -1.30 -1.04
CA GLY A 131 13.02 -2.56 -0.63
C GLY A 131 11.55 -2.64 -1.07
N THR A 132 10.77 -1.60 -0.78
CA THR A 132 9.37 -1.48 -1.22
C THR A 132 9.23 -1.51 -2.74
N THR A 133 10.06 -0.74 -3.46
CA THR A 133 10.02 -0.70 -4.93
C THR A 133 10.39 -2.06 -5.53
N ASN A 134 11.41 -2.72 -4.96
CA ASN A 134 11.93 -4.00 -5.44
C ASN A 134 10.91 -5.13 -5.25
N ILE A 135 10.24 -5.22 -4.08
CA ILE A 135 9.22 -6.24 -3.87
C ILE A 135 8.02 -6.04 -4.82
N LEU A 136 7.55 -4.81 -4.99
CA LEU A 136 6.42 -4.50 -5.86
C LEU A 136 6.76 -4.75 -7.34
N ALA A 137 7.92 -4.28 -7.81
CA ALA A 137 8.31 -4.42 -9.21
C ALA A 137 8.56 -5.88 -9.62
N ASN A 138 9.18 -6.68 -8.74
CA ASN A 138 9.58 -8.06 -9.10
C ASN A 138 8.47 -9.08 -8.92
N HIS A 139 7.57 -8.90 -7.94
CA HIS A 139 6.58 -9.92 -7.57
C HIS A 139 5.13 -9.47 -7.73
N TYR A 140 4.92 -8.18 -7.98
CA TYR A 140 3.61 -7.59 -8.24
C TYR A 140 3.64 -6.66 -9.47
N PRO A 141 4.21 -7.10 -10.60
CA PRO A 141 4.35 -6.26 -11.79
C PRO A 141 2.98 -5.84 -12.32
N GLU A 142 2.90 -4.64 -12.90
CA GLU A 142 1.70 -4.06 -13.52
C GLU A 142 0.47 -3.89 -12.60
N ARG A 143 0.66 -3.96 -11.28
CA ARG A 143 -0.42 -3.80 -10.29
C ARG A 143 -0.63 -2.35 -9.84
N LEU A 144 0.29 -1.44 -10.12
CA LEU A 144 0.14 -0.03 -9.77
C LEU A 144 -0.81 0.67 -10.76
N GLY A 145 -1.89 1.28 -10.26
CA GLY A 145 -2.86 2.02 -11.08
C GLY A 145 -2.66 3.54 -11.06
N LEU A 146 -2.47 4.12 -9.87
CA LEU A 146 -2.31 5.56 -9.66
C LEU A 146 -1.46 5.82 -8.42
N VAL A 147 -0.63 6.86 -8.44
CA VAL A 147 0.00 7.44 -7.25
C VAL A 147 -0.32 8.92 -7.21
N VAL A 148 -0.87 9.39 -6.10
CA VAL A 148 -1.07 10.82 -5.85
C VAL A 148 -0.12 11.23 -4.74
N CYS A 149 0.76 12.19 -5.00
CA CYS A 149 1.62 12.78 -3.97
C CYS A 149 1.18 14.20 -3.68
N VAL A 150 0.89 14.48 -2.41
CA VAL A 150 0.49 15.80 -1.90
C VAL A 150 1.53 16.35 -0.94
N ASN A 151 1.51 17.66 -0.68
CA ASN A 151 2.41 18.34 0.27
C ASN A 151 3.91 18.08 0.05
N HIS A 152 4.30 17.79 -1.20
CA HIS A 152 5.68 17.45 -1.53
C HIS A 152 6.59 18.69 -1.57
N SER A 153 7.78 18.59 -0.96
CA SER A 153 8.78 19.66 -0.85
C SER A 153 9.94 19.47 -1.83
N SER A 154 10.90 20.41 -1.85
CA SER A 154 12.14 20.27 -2.65
C SER A 154 12.92 18.99 -2.34
N LEU A 155 12.87 18.51 -1.09
CA LEU A 155 13.48 17.25 -0.70
C LEU A 155 12.86 16.07 -1.47
N PHE A 156 11.52 16.04 -1.59
CA PHE A 156 10.81 15.00 -2.34
C PHE A 156 11.26 15.02 -3.81
N HIS A 157 11.39 16.20 -4.42
CA HIS A 157 11.81 16.31 -5.81
C HIS A 157 13.23 15.76 -6.06
N GLY A 158 14.13 15.93 -5.09
CA GLY A 158 15.46 15.31 -5.13
C GLY A 158 15.38 13.78 -5.16
N VAL A 159 14.64 13.20 -4.21
CA VAL A 159 14.41 11.73 -4.13
C VAL A 159 13.70 11.21 -5.38
N TRP A 160 12.64 11.88 -5.82
CA TRP A 160 11.87 11.51 -7.00
C TRP A 160 12.72 11.54 -8.28
N LYS A 161 13.62 12.51 -8.42
CA LYS A 161 14.55 12.56 -9.56
C LYS A 161 15.47 11.33 -9.61
N ALA A 162 15.90 10.82 -8.45
CA ALA A 162 16.69 9.59 -8.37
C ALA A 162 15.84 8.36 -8.70
N LEU A 163 14.65 8.23 -8.10
CA LEU A 163 13.74 7.10 -8.32
C LEU A 163 13.29 6.98 -9.77
N LYS A 164 13.04 8.09 -10.48
CA LYS A 164 12.67 8.05 -11.91
C LYS A 164 13.67 7.33 -12.81
N LYS A 165 14.94 7.23 -12.41
CA LYS A 165 15.96 6.47 -13.17
C LYS A 165 15.81 4.95 -13.03
N LEU A 166 15.12 4.50 -11.98
CA LEU A 166 14.89 3.09 -11.66
C LEU A 166 13.51 2.60 -12.13
N LEU A 167 12.58 3.52 -12.36
CA LEU A 167 11.19 3.22 -12.70
C LEU A 167 10.98 3.25 -14.23
N SER A 168 10.13 2.34 -14.72
CA SER A 168 9.71 2.36 -16.13
C SER A 168 8.92 3.63 -16.46
N PRO A 169 8.92 4.11 -17.72
CA PRO A 169 8.14 5.29 -18.12
C PRO A 169 6.64 5.15 -17.79
N GLY A 170 6.07 3.95 -17.94
CA GLY A 170 4.69 3.65 -17.58
C GLY A 170 4.42 3.71 -16.07
N THR A 171 5.43 3.48 -15.22
CA THR A 171 5.30 3.68 -13.77
C THR A 171 5.37 5.16 -13.41
N VAL A 172 6.25 5.91 -14.07
CA VAL A 172 6.39 7.36 -13.86
C VAL A 172 5.11 8.11 -14.26
N SER A 173 4.45 7.72 -15.35
CA SER A 173 3.22 8.38 -15.83
C SER A 173 2.01 8.22 -14.89
N LYS A 174 2.04 7.20 -14.02
CA LYS A 174 1.01 6.94 -12.99
C LYS A 174 1.13 7.88 -11.78
N VAL A 175 2.23 8.62 -11.65
CA VAL A 175 2.46 9.53 -10.51
C VAL A 175 1.92 10.94 -10.81
N LYS A 176 1.02 11.42 -9.95
CA LYS A 176 0.44 12.77 -9.97
C LYS A 176 0.98 13.55 -8.78
N LEU A 177 1.78 14.59 -9.06
CA LEU A 177 2.28 15.51 -8.03
C LEU A 177 1.34 16.72 -7.96
N VAL A 178 0.69 16.93 -6.82
CA VAL A 178 -0.34 17.98 -6.64
C VAL A 178 -0.01 18.84 -5.43
N ARG A 179 -0.11 20.17 -5.59
CA ARG A 179 0.26 21.15 -4.54
C ARG A 179 -0.89 22.00 -4.03
N SER A 180 -1.70 22.58 -4.92
CA SER A 180 -2.76 23.51 -4.50
C SER A 180 -3.96 22.75 -3.95
N GLU A 181 -4.53 23.23 -2.85
CA GLU A 181 -5.69 22.60 -2.20
C GLU A 181 -6.85 22.39 -3.18
N ALA A 182 -7.17 23.39 -4.01
CA ALA A 182 -8.19 23.27 -5.06
C ALA A 182 -7.91 22.14 -6.06
N LYS A 183 -6.65 21.88 -6.41
CA LYS A 183 -6.29 20.78 -7.32
C LYS A 183 -6.31 19.43 -6.62
N ILE A 184 -5.99 19.39 -5.33
CA ILE A 184 -6.13 18.17 -4.52
C ILE A 184 -7.60 17.79 -4.44
N GLN A 185 -8.47 18.75 -4.08
CA GLN A 185 -9.92 18.54 -4.03
C GLN A 185 -10.48 18.08 -5.39
N GLN A 186 -10.13 18.77 -6.48
CA GLN A 186 -10.57 18.38 -7.82
C GLN A 186 -10.07 16.98 -8.21
N LEU A 187 -8.83 16.63 -7.88
CA LEU A 187 -8.32 15.29 -8.18
C LEU A 187 -9.08 14.26 -7.35
N PHE A 188 -9.27 14.49 -6.05
CA PHE A 188 -9.94 13.56 -5.18
C PHE A 188 -11.40 13.34 -5.60
N SER A 189 -12.13 14.39 -5.99
CA SER A 189 -13.50 14.24 -6.49
C SER A 189 -13.60 13.44 -7.81
N ASN A 190 -12.51 13.34 -8.58
CA ASN A 190 -12.50 12.59 -9.83
C ASN A 190 -12.22 11.09 -9.64
N TYR A 191 -11.60 10.70 -8.53
CA TYR A 191 -11.15 9.33 -8.31
C TYR A 191 -11.78 8.66 -7.09
N PHE A 192 -12.21 9.42 -6.09
CA PHE A 192 -12.66 8.90 -4.80
C PHE A 192 -14.10 9.32 -4.53
N SER A 193 -14.81 8.48 -3.79
CA SER A 193 -16.13 8.81 -3.26
C SER A 193 -16.04 10.05 -2.38
N LEU A 194 -17.17 10.76 -2.23
CA LEU A 194 -17.23 11.95 -1.38
C LEU A 194 -16.74 11.65 0.04
N GLU A 195 -17.12 10.49 0.59
CA GLU A 195 -16.71 10.04 1.92
C GLU A 195 -15.18 9.87 2.00
N LEU A 196 -14.59 9.09 1.08
CA LEU A 196 -13.15 8.84 1.09
C LEU A 196 -12.35 10.12 0.81
N ALA A 197 -12.82 10.97 -0.11
CA ALA A 197 -12.20 12.25 -0.41
C ALA A 197 -12.16 13.16 0.83
N ASN A 198 -13.27 13.26 1.56
CA ASN A 198 -13.36 14.05 2.79
C ASN A 198 -12.42 13.51 3.86
N TRP A 199 -12.42 12.18 4.08
CA TRP A 199 -11.50 11.54 5.02
C TRP A 199 -10.04 11.82 4.68
N LEU A 200 -9.65 11.68 3.41
CA LEU A 200 -8.29 11.96 2.96
C LEU A 200 -7.88 13.43 3.20
N LEU A 201 -8.78 14.38 2.90
CA LEU A 201 -8.53 15.81 3.10
C LEU A 201 -8.39 16.17 4.58
N GLU A 202 -9.21 15.58 5.44
CA GLU A 202 -9.13 15.73 6.89
C GLU A 202 -7.81 15.17 7.42
N GLU A 203 -7.47 13.93 7.06
CA GLU A 203 -6.23 13.27 7.50
C GLU A 203 -4.98 14.05 7.05
N ILE A 204 -4.97 14.54 5.81
CA ILE A 204 -3.92 15.43 5.29
C ILE A 204 -3.82 16.74 6.10
N THR A 205 -4.96 17.31 6.50
CA THR A 205 -5.01 18.54 7.29
C THR A 205 -4.46 18.30 8.70
N LEU A 206 -4.86 17.21 9.35
CA LEU A 206 -4.37 16.79 10.66
C LEU A 206 -2.86 16.57 10.66
N ASN A 207 -2.32 15.92 9.63
CA ASN A 207 -0.88 15.67 9.48
C ASN A 207 -0.02 16.94 9.31
N ARG A 208 -0.65 18.09 9.02
CA ARG A 208 0.03 19.40 8.94
C ARG A 208 -0.01 20.19 10.25
N GLN A 209 -0.81 19.77 11.22
CA GLN A 209 -0.92 20.47 12.51
C GLN A 209 0.39 20.41 13.31
N LYS A 210 0.67 21.46 14.07
CA LYS A 210 1.90 21.63 14.86
C LYS A 210 1.52 22.06 16.30
N PRO A 211 1.88 21.29 17.35
CA PRO A 211 2.52 19.96 17.28
C PRO A 211 1.55 18.89 16.77
N ILE A 212 2.06 17.91 16.02
CA ILE A 212 1.29 16.71 15.68
C ILE A 212 1.04 15.91 16.97
N SER A 213 -0.23 15.59 17.24
CA SER A 213 -0.62 14.86 18.45
C SER A 213 0.01 13.46 18.46
N ILE A 214 0.18 12.87 19.64
CA ILE A 214 0.65 11.48 19.74
C ILE A 214 -0.28 10.59 18.94
N GLY A 215 -1.59 10.84 19.04
CA GLY A 215 -2.54 10.00 18.37
C GLY A 215 -2.56 10.08 16.86
N GLN A 216 -2.32 11.28 16.33
CA GLN A 216 -2.13 11.47 14.91
C GLN A 216 -0.83 10.80 14.42
N ARG A 217 0.25 10.79 15.22
CA ARG A 217 1.50 10.11 14.87
C ARG A 217 1.36 8.60 14.81
N GLU A 218 0.60 8.03 15.74
CA GLU A 218 0.35 6.60 15.84
C GLU A 218 -0.80 6.15 14.95
N PHE A 219 -1.32 7.00 14.05
CA PHE A 219 -2.40 6.69 13.10
C PHE A 219 -3.63 6.02 13.74
N GLY A 220 -4.70 6.79 13.97
CA GLY A 220 -6.03 6.24 14.27
C GLY A 220 -6.44 6.23 15.74
N THR A 221 -5.64 6.78 16.66
CA THR A 221 -6.13 7.00 18.05
C THR A 221 -6.87 8.33 18.20
N HIS A 222 -6.85 9.21 17.19
CA HIS A 222 -7.65 10.45 17.14
C HIS A 222 -9.12 10.22 16.76
N LEU A 223 -9.44 9.14 16.02
CA LEU A 223 -10.83 8.74 15.74
C LEU A 223 -11.62 8.42 17.03
N ASN A 224 -10.94 7.96 18.08
CA ASN A 224 -11.55 7.75 19.40
C ASN A 224 -11.97 9.06 20.08
N ILE A 225 -11.33 10.19 19.75
CA ILE A 225 -11.49 11.45 20.51
C ILE A 225 -12.52 12.38 19.86
N GLN A 226 -12.63 12.42 18.52
CA GLN A 226 -13.56 13.34 17.84
C GLN A 226 -14.97 12.77 17.64
N MET A 227 -15.15 11.45 17.63
CA MET A 227 -16.44 10.81 17.39
C MET A 227 -17.07 10.13 18.61
N ASN A 228 -16.47 10.28 19.80
CA ASN A 228 -16.88 9.57 21.03
C ASN A 228 -16.98 8.04 20.80
N MET A 229 -16.14 7.53 19.90
CA MET A 229 -16.06 6.13 19.51
C MET A 229 -15.06 5.44 20.44
N THR A 230 -15.46 4.31 21.00
CA THR A 230 -14.60 3.51 21.85
C THR A 230 -13.51 2.84 21.02
N HIS A 231 -12.45 2.35 21.67
CA HIS A 231 -11.44 1.51 21.03
C HIS A 231 -12.06 0.28 20.33
N GLU A 232 -13.26 -0.15 20.73
CA GLU A 232 -14.04 -1.23 20.12
C GLU A 232 -14.89 -0.79 18.91
N ASP A 233 -15.03 0.51 18.63
CA ASP A 233 -15.81 1.07 17.51
C ASP A 233 -14.92 1.43 16.30
N VAL A 234 -13.68 1.86 16.56
CA VAL A 234 -12.67 2.08 15.51
C VAL A 234 -12.12 0.74 14.99
N HIS A 235 -12.03 -0.25 15.87
CA HIS A 235 -11.50 -1.56 15.56
C HIS A 235 -12.33 -2.27 14.46
N PRO A 236 -13.67 -2.33 14.45
CA PRO A 236 -14.46 -2.92 13.37
C PRO A 236 -14.29 -2.21 12.02
N MET A 237 -14.11 -0.89 11.97
CA MET A 237 -13.93 -0.19 10.69
C MET A 237 -12.62 -0.57 9.99
N TYR A 238 -11.59 -0.88 10.77
CA TYR A 238 -10.31 -1.38 10.27
C TYR A 238 -10.21 -2.92 10.25
N ASN A 239 -10.94 -3.62 11.12
CA ASN A 239 -10.74 -5.04 11.43
C ASN A 239 -11.89 -5.95 10.95
N SER A 240 -13.04 -5.41 10.54
CA SER A 240 -14.14 -6.21 9.98
C SER A 240 -14.20 -6.19 8.44
N THR A 241 -13.58 -5.19 7.80
CA THR A 241 -13.65 -5.00 6.33
C THR A 241 -12.33 -5.23 5.59
N PHE A 242 -11.17 -5.14 6.25
CA PHE A 242 -9.87 -5.07 5.56
C PHE A 242 -8.81 -6.07 6.04
N PHE A 243 -9.00 -6.72 7.19
CA PHE A 243 -8.11 -7.78 7.67
C PHE A 243 -8.83 -9.13 7.60
N ARG A 244 -8.13 -10.14 7.08
CA ARG A 244 -8.64 -11.52 7.13
C ARG A 244 -9.02 -11.85 8.58
N PRO A 245 -10.26 -12.33 8.85
CA PRO A 245 -10.51 -13.05 10.08
C PRO A 245 -9.47 -14.16 10.17
N ASN A 246 -8.82 -14.30 11.33
CA ASN A 246 -7.90 -15.42 11.59
C ASN A 246 -8.61 -16.73 11.24
N ILE A 247 -8.32 -17.30 10.07
CA ILE A 247 -8.73 -18.67 9.74
C ILE A 247 -7.78 -19.54 10.58
N LYS A 248 -8.16 -19.76 11.83
CA LYS A 248 -7.63 -20.87 12.62
C LYS A 248 -8.05 -22.14 11.90
N THR A 249 -7.14 -22.72 11.12
CA THR A 249 -7.22 -24.13 10.72
C THR A 249 -6.85 -25.00 11.90
#